data_AF-A0A1Y3BLY1-F1
#
_entry.id   AF-A0A1Y3BLY1-F1
#
_cell.length_a   1.000
_cell.length_b   1.000
_cell.length_c   1.000
_cell.angle_alpha   90.00
_cell.angle_beta   90.00
_cell.angle_gamma   90.00
#
_symmetry.space_group_name_H-M   'P 1'
#
loop_
_entity.id
_entity.type
_entity.pdbx_description
1 polymer ?
#
loop_
_entity_poly.entity_id
_entity_poly.type
_entity_poly.pdbx_seq_one_letter_code
_entity_poly.pdbx_strand_id
1 'polypeptide(L)'
;GGCEFIREDLELFGYWQTEPYVPPVAKNGIVPRNAYGNVDLYQKCMLPKGTVLLESKPFLLRLANRMNIDCAPGVIGFAFKKHPNRISFGPVIGGY
;
A
#
# COMPACT_ATOMS: atom_id res chain seq x y z
N GLY A 1 -18.83 -28.26 26.17
CA GLY A 1 -17.44 -28.21 25.69
C GLY A 1 -17.00 -26.77 25.71
N GLY A 2 -15.98 -26.45 26.50
CA GLY A 2 -15.51 -25.07 26.68
C GLY A 2 -14.87 -24.54 25.39
N CYS A 3 -15.22 -23.30 25.04
CA CYS A 3 -14.55 -22.55 24.00
C CYS A 3 -13.30 -21.92 24.66
N GLU A 4 -12.12 -22.42 24.36
CA GLU A 4 -10.87 -21.84 24.85
C GLU A 4 -10.58 -20.56 24.06
N PHE A 5 -10.60 -19.42 24.77
CA PHE A 5 -10.09 -18.17 24.23
C PHE A 5 -8.56 -18.28 24.15
N ILE A 6 -8.04 -18.59 22.97
CA ILE A 6 -6.60 -18.46 22.72
C ILE A 6 -6.29 -16.96 22.75
N ARG A 7 -5.74 -16.48 23.87
CA ARG A 7 -5.09 -15.19 23.93
C ARG A 7 -3.69 -15.39 23.36
N GLU A 8 -3.54 -15.11 22.07
CA GLU A 8 -2.23 -15.02 21.46
C GLU A 8 -1.55 -13.76 21.99
N ASP A 9 -0.47 -13.95 22.75
CA ASP A 9 0.37 -12.85 23.21
C ASP A 9 1.06 -12.20 22.00
N LEU A 10 0.91 -10.88 21.85
CA LEU A 10 1.52 -10.13 20.75
C LEU A 10 2.93 -9.68 21.13
N GLU A 11 3.90 -9.94 20.27
CA GLU A 11 5.26 -9.46 20.45
C GLU A 11 5.35 -7.94 20.31
N LEU A 12 6.11 -7.31 21.21
CA LEU A 12 6.37 -5.87 21.21
C LEU A 12 7.87 -5.64 20.99
N PHE A 13 8.20 -4.65 20.17
CA PHE A 13 9.58 -4.34 19.80
C PHE A 13 9.92 -2.88 20.10
N GLY A 14 11.12 -2.65 20.62
CA GLY A 14 11.67 -1.32 20.79
C GLY A 14 12.27 -0.79 19.48
N TYR A 15 12.44 0.54 19.37
CA TYR A 15 13.03 1.16 18.18
C TYR A 15 14.42 0.61 17.82
N TRP A 16 15.22 0.20 18.81
CA TRP A 16 16.54 -0.41 18.60
C TRP A 16 16.50 -1.80 17.92
N GLN A 17 15.31 -2.41 17.82
CA GLN A 17 15.06 -3.67 17.11
C GLN A 17 14.46 -3.42 15.72
N THR A 18 14.33 -2.16 15.29
CA THR A 18 13.76 -1.78 14.00
C THR A 18 14.81 -1.17 13.10
N GLU A 19 14.58 -1.27 11.79
CA GLU A 19 15.40 -0.62 10.78
C GLU A 19 14.54 0.29 9.89
N PRO A 20 15.12 1.34 9.26
CA PRO A 20 14.40 2.14 8.29
C PRO A 20 13.89 1.28 7.13
N TYR A 21 12.60 1.43 6.80
CA TYR A 21 11.98 0.72 5.71
C TYR A 21 12.65 1.03 4.36
N VAL A 22 12.99 -0.01 3.60
CA VAL A 22 13.51 0.10 2.23
C VAL A 22 12.39 -0.27 1.24
N PRO A 23 11.89 0.69 0.43
CA PRO A 23 10.81 0.40 -0.50
C PRO A 23 11.28 -0.46 -1.67
N PRO A 24 10.37 -1.26 -2.26
CA PRO A 24 10.65 -2.03 -3.45
C PRO A 24 10.96 -1.10 -4.65
N VAL A 25 11.58 -1.66 -5.68
CA VAL A 25 11.97 -0.93 -6.89
C VAL A 25 11.05 -1.35 -8.03
N ALA A 26 10.48 -0.38 -8.75
CA ALA A 26 9.81 -0.64 -10.02
C ALA A 26 10.82 -1.12 -11.06
N LYS A 27 10.48 -2.19 -11.77
CA LYS A 27 11.36 -2.79 -12.79
C LYS A 27 10.62 -2.82 -14.11
N ASN A 28 11.27 -2.34 -15.17
CA ASN A 28 10.70 -2.27 -16.53
C ASN A 28 9.37 -1.50 -16.56
N GLY A 29 9.29 -0.40 -15.81
CA GLY A 29 8.07 0.40 -15.68
C GLY A 29 6.95 -0.26 -14.86
N ILE A 30 7.14 -1.46 -14.30
CA ILE A 30 6.12 -2.17 -13.52
C ILE A 30 6.16 -1.78 -12.05
N VAL A 31 5.03 -1.31 -11.53
CA VAL A 31 4.84 -0.95 -10.12
C VAL A 31 4.75 -2.23 -9.28
N PRO A 32 5.59 -2.39 -8.24
CA PRO A 32 5.51 -3.54 -7.34
C PRO A 32 4.23 -3.46 -6.51
N ARG A 33 3.49 -4.57 -6.38
CA ARG A 33 2.19 -4.64 -5.67
C ARG A 33 2.22 -5.73 -4.61
N ASN A 34 1.45 -5.55 -3.54
CA ASN A 34 1.20 -6.61 -2.56
C ASN A 34 0.20 -7.65 -3.12
N ALA A 35 -0.16 -8.66 -2.30
CA ALA A 35 -1.08 -9.72 -2.68
C ALA A 35 -2.49 -9.25 -3.07
N TYR A 36 -2.86 -8.01 -2.73
CA TYR A 36 -4.16 -7.41 -3.07
C TYR A 36 -4.10 -6.55 -4.34
N GLY A 37 -2.96 -6.52 -5.02
CA GLY A 37 -2.78 -5.76 -6.26
C GLY A 37 -2.63 -4.24 -6.07
N ASN A 38 -2.37 -3.79 -4.85
CA ASN A 38 -2.17 -2.37 -4.51
C ASN A 38 -0.81 -2.14 -3.83
N VAL A 39 -0.48 -0.89 -3.55
CA VAL A 39 0.77 -0.51 -2.86
C VAL A 39 0.45 0.00 -1.48
N ASP A 40 1.06 -0.59 -0.46
CA ASP A 40 1.01 -0.06 0.90
C ASP A 40 1.82 1.25 0.98
N LEU A 41 1.14 2.35 1.28
CA LEU A 41 1.72 3.70 1.26
C LEU A 41 1.29 4.52 2.48
N TYR A 42 1.55 3.97 3.66
CA TYR A 42 1.24 4.61 4.95
C TYR A 42 2.20 5.76 5.29
N GLN A 43 3.39 5.76 4.70
CA GLN A 43 4.42 6.77 4.88
C GLN A 43 5.08 7.12 3.55
N LYS A 44 5.64 8.34 3.44
CA LYS A 44 6.32 8.80 2.21
C LYS A 44 7.50 7.91 1.80
N CYS A 45 8.22 7.34 2.78
CA CYS A 45 9.34 6.42 2.53
C CYS A 45 8.91 5.07 1.92
N MET A 46 7.60 4.78 1.89
CA MET A 46 7.08 3.55 1.29
C MET A 46 6.88 3.66 -0.23
N LEU A 47 7.08 4.84 -0.82
CA LEU A 47 6.95 5.02 -2.27
C LEU A 47 7.99 4.14 -3.00
N PRO A 48 7.57 3.26 -3.91
CA PRO A 48 8.51 2.44 -4.66
C PRO A 48 9.50 3.28 -5.47
N LYS A 49 10.77 2.87 -5.47
CA LYS A 49 11.80 3.55 -6.27
C LYS A 49 11.48 3.41 -7.76
N GLY A 50 11.71 4.46 -8.54
CA GLY A 50 11.35 4.47 -9.97
C GLY A 50 9.84 4.66 -10.21
N THR A 51 9.11 5.16 -9.22
CA THR A 51 7.70 5.53 -9.38
C THR A 51 7.44 6.98 -8.97
N VAL A 52 6.31 7.51 -9.41
CA VAL A 52 5.78 8.79 -8.95
C VAL A 52 4.40 8.61 -8.33
N LEU A 53 4.11 9.45 -7.33
CA LEU A 53 2.81 9.51 -6.66
C LEU A 53 1.98 10.63 -7.28
N LEU A 54 0.84 10.28 -7.87
CA LEU A 54 -0.06 11.24 -8.53
C LEU A 54 -1.32 11.44 -7.71
N GLU A 55 -1.53 12.67 -7.22
CA GLU A 55 -2.70 13.05 -6.43
C GLU A 55 -4.01 12.60 -7.10
N SER A 56 -4.83 11.89 -6.31
CA SER A 56 -5.92 11.06 -6.83
C SER A 56 -6.95 11.89 -7.60
N LYS A 57 -6.94 11.77 -8.92
CA LYS A 57 -8.08 12.09 -9.78
C LYS A 57 -8.75 10.77 -10.18
N PRO A 58 -10.09 10.69 -10.21
CA PRO A 58 -10.81 9.42 -10.37
C PRO A 58 -10.53 8.67 -11.69
N PHE A 59 -9.89 9.33 -12.66
CA PHE A 59 -9.64 8.82 -14.01
C PHE A 59 -8.18 8.43 -14.27
N LEU A 60 -7.25 8.59 -13.31
CA LEU A 60 -5.82 8.33 -13.55
C LEU A 60 -5.53 6.87 -13.94
N LEU A 61 -6.13 5.88 -13.26
CA LEU A 61 -5.94 4.46 -13.61
C LEU A 61 -6.42 4.16 -15.03
N ARG A 62 -7.55 4.73 -15.43
CA ARG A 62 -8.10 4.57 -16.79
C ARG A 62 -7.21 5.24 -17.84
N LEU A 63 -6.69 6.42 -17.53
CA LEU A 63 -5.80 7.17 -18.43
C LEU A 63 -4.46 6.45 -18.61
N ALA A 64 -3.86 5.99 -17.51
CA ALA A 64 -2.60 5.24 -17.53
C ALA A 64 -2.72 3.96 -18.36
N ASN A 65 -3.82 3.23 -18.20
CA ASN A 65 -4.11 2.04 -19.02
C ASN A 65 -4.16 2.40 -20.52
N ARG A 66 -4.84 3.50 -20.90
CA ARG A 66 -4.88 3.96 -22.29
C ARG A 66 -3.50 4.37 -22.84
N MET A 67 -2.62 4.87 -21.98
CA MET A 67 -1.26 5.27 -22.33
C MET A 67 -0.24 4.11 -22.23
N ASN A 68 -0.69 2.90 -21.89
CA ASN A 68 0.16 1.74 -21.65
C ASN A 68 1.23 1.99 -20.57
N ILE A 69 0.87 2.76 -19.54
CA ILE A 69 1.70 3.02 -18.35
C ILE A 69 1.15 2.17 -17.20
N ASP A 70 2.03 1.43 -16.53
CA ASP A 70 1.62 0.61 -15.41
C ASP A 70 1.31 1.48 -14.18
N CYS A 71 0.12 1.29 -13.62
CA CYS A 71 -0.33 2.04 -12.46
C CYS A 71 -1.01 1.16 -11.41
N ALA A 72 -0.80 1.49 -10.14
CA ALA A 72 -1.42 0.82 -9.00
C ALA A 72 -2.07 1.83 -8.05
N PRO A 73 -3.20 1.49 -7.40
CA PRO A 73 -3.73 2.30 -6.31
C PRO A 73 -2.82 2.20 -5.08
N GLY A 74 -2.55 3.33 -4.42
CA GLY A 74 -1.89 3.36 -3.12
C GLY A 74 -2.90 3.26 -1.98
N VAL A 75 -2.69 2.36 -1.02
CA VAL A 75 -3.45 2.29 0.23
C VAL A 75 -2.75 3.17 1.26
N ILE A 76 -3.47 4.18 1.76
CA ILE A 76 -2.91 5.16 2.71
C ILE A 76 -3.45 4.98 4.12
N GLY A 77 -4.47 4.14 4.31
CA GLY A 77 -5.02 3.84 5.62
C GLY A 77 -6.31 3.01 5.56
N PHE A 78 -6.94 2.86 6.72
CA PHE A 78 -8.15 2.07 6.91
C PHE A 78 -9.19 2.87 7.70
N ALA A 79 -10.46 2.75 7.34
CA ALA A 79 -11.54 3.46 8.01
C ALA A 79 -12.18 2.58 9.09
N PHE A 80 -12.05 2.99 10.36
CA PHE A 80 -12.54 2.25 11.52
C PHE A 80 -13.82 2.88 12.12
N LYS A 81 -14.93 2.98 11.36
CA LYS A 81 -16.29 3.27 11.88
C LYS A 81 -17.39 2.74 10.95
N LYS A 82 -18.48 2.19 11.51
CA LYS A 82 -19.71 1.58 10.89
C LYS A 82 -19.52 0.52 9.78
N HIS A 83 -18.38 0.52 9.08
CA HIS A 83 -17.97 -0.45 8.08
C HIS A 83 -16.52 -0.83 8.33
N PRO A 84 -16.26 -1.84 9.19
CA PRO A 84 -14.92 -2.16 9.71
C PRO A 84 -13.88 -2.57 8.65
N ASN A 85 -14.26 -2.66 7.37
CA ASN A 85 -13.43 -3.19 6.29
C ASN A 85 -13.26 -2.22 5.11
N ARG A 86 -13.51 -0.91 5.27
CA ARG A 86 -13.27 0.04 4.16
C ARG A 86 -11.80 0.45 4.13
N ILE A 87 -11.14 0.11 3.02
CA ILE A 87 -9.77 0.53 2.70
C ILE A 87 -9.79 1.95 2.14
N SER A 88 -8.93 2.82 2.67
CA SER A 88 -8.75 4.18 2.16
C SER A 88 -7.67 4.17 1.10
N PHE A 89 -8.10 4.28 -0.16
CA PHE A 89 -7.20 4.49 -1.28
C PHE A 89 -6.81 5.96 -1.38
N GLY A 90 -5.54 6.19 -1.66
CA GLY A 90 -4.92 7.48 -1.85
C GLY A 90 -4.58 7.74 -3.33
N PRO A 91 -3.41 8.35 -3.59
CA PRO A 91 -2.97 8.68 -4.94
C PRO A 91 -2.65 7.43 -5.78
N VAL A 92 -2.58 7.59 -7.10
CA VAL A 92 -2.18 6.52 -8.03
C VAL A 92 -0.67 6.56 -8.21
N ILE A 93 -0.03 5.39 -8.18
CA ILE A 93 1.41 5.24 -8.37
C ILE A 93 1.65 4.77 -9.80
N GLY A 94 2.51 5.48 -10.54
CA GLY A 94 2.92 5.12 -11.90
C GLY A 94 4.40 4.76 -11.98
N GLY A 95 4.71 3.68 -12.68
CA GLY A 95 6.08 3.31 -13.04
C GLY A 95 6.48 3.94 -14.38
N TYR A 96 7.72 4.39 -14.49
CA TYR A 96 8.30 4.95 -15.72
C TYR A 96 9.65 4.30 -16.04
#